data_AF-A0AAX6MPS8-F1
#
_entry.id   AF-A0AAX6MPS8-F1
#
_cell.length_a   1.000
_cell.length_b   1.000
_cell.length_c   1.000
_cell.angle_alpha   90.00
_cell.angle_beta   90.00
_cell.angle_gamma   90.00
#
_symmetry.space_group_name_H-M   'P 1'
#
loop_
_entity.id
_entity.type
_entity.pdbx_description
1 polymer ?
#
loop_
_entity_poly.entity_id
_entity_poly.type
_entity_poly.pdbx_seq_one_letter_code
_entity_poly.pdbx_strand_id
1 'polypeptide(L)'
;MLLLLISLLAAAVVRPVLADFTIYIGKSNDITDVGVTYSSTEMQVHDHSPLSCYDMGHVVPISASSNNDASKGRWACDGCSAKAPRDWIIDRFEMYNKDDAVGHSTDHPFPLFNRSTGAVTLYATGNNNYDMRDINNTFLGTCNRPKHPQEMDCWQLISATFLTHVFTCTSDLVPNDDLWISDE
;
A
#
# COMPACT_ATOMS: atom_id res chain seq x y z
N MET A 1 43.52 6.52 44.07
CA MET A 1 42.32 7.23 43.58
C MET A 1 42.80 8.27 42.59
N LEU A 2 42.37 8.34 41.34
CA LEU A 2 41.03 8.13 40.81
C LEU A 2 41.18 7.78 39.31
N LEU A 3 40.44 6.77 38.86
CA LEU A 3 40.34 6.38 37.45
C LEU A 3 39.70 7.51 36.63
N LEU A 4 40.10 7.67 35.37
CA LEU A 4 39.26 8.28 34.35
C LEU A 4 39.48 7.54 33.02
N LEU A 5 38.74 6.43 32.87
CA LEU A 5 38.44 5.85 31.57
C LEU A 5 37.55 6.83 30.82
N ILE A 6 38.06 7.36 29.71
CA ILE A 6 37.28 8.15 28.76
C ILE A 6 36.49 7.15 27.90
N SER A 7 35.26 6.86 28.32
CA SER A 7 34.30 6.09 27.54
C SER A 7 33.77 6.96 26.40
N LEU A 8 34.30 6.80 25.18
CA LEU A 8 33.65 7.33 23.98
C LEU A 8 32.34 6.55 23.75
N LEU A 9 31.21 7.16 24.09
CA LEU A 9 29.90 6.74 23.58
C LEU A 9 29.82 7.11 22.10
N ALA A 10 30.02 6.13 21.21
CA ALA A 10 29.63 6.26 19.82
C ALA A 10 28.10 6.17 19.75
N ALA A 11 27.42 7.32 19.70
CA ALA A 11 26.01 7.38 19.37
C ALA A 11 25.86 6.95 17.89
N ALA A 12 25.54 5.68 17.67
CA ALA A 12 25.06 5.23 16.38
C ALA A 12 23.74 5.96 16.10
N VAL A 13 23.80 7.03 15.31
CA VAL A 13 22.62 7.68 14.75
C VAL A 13 21.98 6.66 13.83
N VAL A 14 21.00 5.92 14.34
CA VAL A 14 20.08 5.12 13.51
C VAL A 14 19.33 6.13 12.67
N ARG A 15 19.79 6.37 11.45
CA ARG A 15 19.01 7.13 10.48
C ARG A 15 17.74 6.29 10.24
N PRO A 16 16.54 6.84 10.47
CA PRO A 16 15.34 6.15 10.02
C PRO A 16 15.51 5.99 8.51
N VAL A 17 15.57 4.74 8.04
CA VAL A 17 15.37 4.46 6.62
C VAL A 17 13.94 4.92 6.37
N LEU A 18 13.79 6.08 5.73
CA LEU A 18 12.50 6.53 5.25
C LEU A 18 12.06 5.51 4.21
N ALA A 19 10.80 5.10 4.26
CA ALA A 19 10.25 4.27 3.21
C ALA A 19 10.29 5.01 1.89
N ASP A 20 10.51 4.24 0.82
CA ASP A 20 10.55 4.76 -0.54
C ASP A 20 9.13 5.02 -1.06
N PHE A 21 8.13 4.30 -0.51
CA PHE A 21 6.73 4.50 -0.82
C PHE A 21 5.82 3.80 0.20
N THR A 22 4.53 4.07 0.09
CA THR A 22 3.47 3.41 0.85
C THR A 22 2.40 2.83 -0.05
N ILE A 23 1.86 1.67 0.35
CA ILE A 23 0.71 1.03 -0.29
C ILE A 23 -0.44 1.04 0.70
N TYR A 24 -1.57 1.59 0.29
CA TYR A 24 -2.79 1.61 1.09
C TYR A 24 -3.76 0.62 0.49
N ILE A 25 -4.36 -0.20 1.35
CA ILE A 25 -5.58 -0.92 1.01
C ILE A 25 -6.64 -0.61 2.04
N GLY A 26 -7.81 -0.22 1.57
CA GLY A 26 -8.89 0.20 2.45
C GLY A 26 -10.23 -0.31 1.97
N LYS A 27 -11.16 -0.39 2.90
CA LYS A 27 -12.59 -0.51 2.59
C LYS A 27 -13.29 0.74 3.09
N SER A 28 -14.16 1.34 2.29
CA SER A 28 -15.11 2.33 2.83
C SER A 28 -15.92 1.66 3.93
N ASN A 29 -16.11 2.34 5.07
CA ASN A 29 -17.13 1.89 6.01
C ASN A 29 -18.47 1.82 5.28
N ASP A 30 -19.24 0.74 5.50
CA ASP A 30 -20.54 0.54 4.86
C ASP A 30 -21.47 1.70 5.27
N ILE A 31 -21.62 2.73 4.42
CA ILE A 31 -22.68 3.73 4.63
C ILE A 31 -23.99 3.05 4.26
N THR A 32 -24.89 2.92 5.23
CA THR A 32 -26.27 2.53 4.97
C THR A 32 -27.10 3.80 4.78
N ASP A 33 -27.00 4.40 3.58
CA ASP A 33 -27.97 5.40 3.16
C ASP A 33 -29.10 4.69 2.39
N VAL A 34 -30.29 5.26 2.39
CA VAL A 34 -31.58 4.65 2.00
C VAL A 34 -31.46 3.78 0.74
N GLY A 35 -31.24 2.47 0.93
CA GLY A 35 -31.22 1.46 -0.13
C GLY A 35 -29.91 1.24 -0.88
N VAL A 36 -28.80 1.92 -0.53
CA VAL A 36 -27.50 1.74 -1.22
C VAL A 36 -26.37 1.52 -0.22
N THR A 37 -25.70 0.38 -0.31
CA THR A 37 -24.49 0.07 0.45
C THR A 37 -23.27 0.32 -0.44
N TYR A 38 -22.47 1.33 -0.11
CA TYR A 38 -21.20 1.61 -0.79
C TYR A 38 -20.05 0.93 -0.02
N SER A 39 -19.42 -0.05 -0.66
CA SER A 39 -18.24 -0.75 -0.18
C SER A 39 -17.28 -0.92 -1.35
N SER A 40 -16.37 0.04 -1.58
CA SER A 40 -15.22 -0.20 -2.44
C SER A 40 -14.08 -0.75 -1.58
N THR A 41 -13.38 -1.76 -2.09
CA THR A 41 -12.06 -2.13 -1.57
C THR A 41 -11.04 -1.83 -2.64
N GLU A 42 -10.27 -0.79 -2.40
CA GLU A 42 -9.34 -0.23 -3.37
C GLU A 42 -7.93 -0.21 -2.78
N MET A 43 -6.97 -0.27 -3.68
CA MET A 43 -5.56 -0.09 -3.37
C MET A 43 -5.07 1.21 -4.02
N GLN A 44 -4.19 1.91 -3.32
CA GLN A 44 -3.45 3.05 -3.85
C GLN A 44 -1.96 2.89 -3.50
N VAL A 45 -1.10 3.42 -4.36
CA VAL A 45 0.36 3.45 -4.16
C VAL A 45 0.80 4.91 -4.18
N HIS A 46 1.57 5.31 -3.18
CA HIS A 46 2.02 6.70 -2.99
C HIS A 46 3.52 6.73 -2.71
N ASP A 47 4.23 7.66 -3.33
CA ASP A 47 5.68 7.86 -3.16
C ASP A 47 6.08 8.51 -1.83
N HIS A 48 5.11 8.89 -0.99
CA HIS A 48 5.38 9.56 0.27
C HIS A 48 4.44 9.13 1.39
N SER A 49 4.81 9.53 2.62
CA SER A 49 3.95 9.49 3.80
C SER A 49 4.42 10.54 4.82
N PRO A 50 3.53 11.07 5.68
CA PRO A 50 2.08 10.80 5.78
C PRO A 50 1.29 11.44 4.62
N LEU A 51 0.13 10.86 4.29
CA LEU A 51 -0.79 11.41 3.29
C LEU A 51 -1.74 12.44 3.90
N SER A 52 -2.07 13.45 3.12
CA SER A 52 -3.19 14.35 3.33
C SER A 52 -4.47 13.80 2.67
N CYS A 53 -5.62 14.38 3.01
CA CYS A 53 -6.84 14.07 2.28
C CYS A 53 -6.76 14.50 0.82
N TYR A 54 -6.00 15.54 0.48
CA TYR A 54 -5.81 15.91 -0.92
C TYR A 54 -5.14 14.76 -1.70
N ASP A 55 -4.11 14.13 -1.11
CA ASP A 55 -3.38 13.03 -1.75
C ASP A 55 -4.26 11.81 -2.02
N MET A 56 -5.15 11.48 -1.09
CA MET A 56 -6.09 10.37 -1.25
C MET A 56 -7.09 10.56 -2.40
N GLY A 57 -7.38 11.82 -2.76
CA GLY A 57 -8.33 12.16 -3.83
C GLY A 57 -7.72 12.27 -5.21
N HIS A 58 -6.39 12.37 -5.30
CA HIS A 58 -5.64 12.68 -6.53
C HIS A 58 -4.70 11.55 -6.93
N VAL A 59 -5.07 10.32 -6.62
CA VAL A 59 -4.31 9.11 -6.97
C VAL A 59 -5.22 8.13 -7.69
N VAL A 60 -4.66 7.36 -8.63
CA VAL A 60 -5.39 6.32 -9.34
C VAL A 60 -5.73 5.15 -8.39
N PRO A 61 -7.02 4.86 -8.11
CA PRO A 61 -7.40 3.70 -7.32
C PRO A 61 -7.37 2.43 -8.18
N ILE A 62 -6.87 1.34 -7.59
CA ILE A 62 -6.82 0.01 -8.21
C ILE A 62 -7.84 -0.90 -7.53
N SER A 63 -8.76 -1.45 -8.33
CA SER A 63 -9.85 -2.30 -7.86
C SER A 63 -9.41 -3.71 -7.47
N ALA A 64 -10.09 -4.28 -6.48
CA ALA A 64 -9.90 -5.68 -6.09
C ALA A 64 -10.30 -6.67 -7.20
N SER A 65 -9.59 -7.78 -7.28
CA SER A 65 -9.97 -8.94 -8.09
C SER A 65 -11.13 -9.71 -7.45
N SER A 66 -12.13 -10.08 -8.25
CA SER A 66 -13.26 -10.91 -7.79
C SER A 66 -12.86 -12.36 -7.52
N ASN A 67 -11.76 -12.83 -8.12
CA ASN A 67 -11.35 -14.24 -8.10
C ASN A 67 -10.01 -14.44 -7.37
N ASN A 68 -9.57 -13.45 -6.59
CA ASN A 68 -8.29 -13.46 -5.88
C ASN A 68 -7.08 -13.73 -6.81
N ASP A 69 -7.15 -13.17 -8.01
CA ASP A 69 -6.12 -13.25 -9.05
C ASP A 69 -5.88 -11.84 -9.61
N ALA A 70 -4.68 -11.30 -9.39
CA ALA A 70 -4.34 -9.96 -9.81
C ALA A 70 -4.15 -9.82 -11.33
N SER A 71 -3.97 -10.92 -12.08
CA SER A 71 -3.43 -10.98 -13.45
C SER A 71 -4.11 -10.13 -14.55
N LYS A 72 -5.19 -9.43 -14.23
CA LYS A 72 -5.98 -8.59 -15.13
C LYS A 72 -6.06 -7.14 -14.64
N GLY A 73 -4.92 -6.52 -14.32
CA GLY A 73 -4.88 -5.11 -13.88
C GLY A 73 -5.58 -4.84 -12.55
N ARG A 74 -5.54 -5.79 -11.63
CA ARG A 74 -6.19 -5.70 -10.32
C ARG A 74 -5.21 -6.10 -9.22
N TRP A 75 -5.71 -6.16 -7.99
CA TRP A 75 -4.99 -6.78 -6.87
C TRP A 75 -5.75 -7.96 -6.28
N ALA A 76 -5.00 -8.82 -5.60
CA ALA A 76 -5.48 -10.00 -4.91
C ALA A 76 -4.90 -10.03 -3.49
N CYS A 77 -5.62 -10.65 -2.56
CA CYS A 77 -5.21 -10.71 -1.17
C CYS A 77 -5.68 -12.01 -0.51
N ASP A 78 -4.71 -12.82 -0.09
CA ASP A 78 -4.97 -13.94 0.79
C ASP A 78 -5.03 -13.40 2.22
N GLY A 79 -6.20 -13.53 2.85
CA GLY A 79 -6.44 -13.06 4.22
C GLY A 79 -7.27 -11.79 4.36
N CYS A 80 -7.67 -11.15 3.26
CA CYS A 80 -8.64 -10.04 3.23
C CYS A 80 -10.11 -10.53 3.23
N SER A 81 -10.42 -11.63 3.91
CA SER A 81 -11.74 -12.27 3.88
C SER A 81 -12.67 -11.87 5.03
N ALA A 82 -12.12 -11.28 6.11
CA ALA A 82 -12.94 -10.84 7.23
C ALA A 82 -13.83 -9.65 6.83
N LYS A 83 -15.03 -9.57 7.43
CA LYS A 83 -16.00 -8.52 7.10
C LYS A 83 -15.48 -7.11 7.42
N ALA A 84 -14.75 -6.97 8.53
CA ALA A 84 -14.15 -5.71 8.95
C ALA A 84 -12.67 -5.68 8.54
N PRO A 85 -12.19 -4.63 7.84
CA PRO A 85 -10.80 -4.53 7.41
C PRO A 85 -9.80 -4.69 8.55
N ARG A 86 -10.11 -4.18 9.74
CA ARG A 86 -9.25 -4.30 10.93
C ARG A 86 -8.91 -5.73 11.34
N ASP A 87 -9.71 -6.70 10.90
CA ASP A 87 -9.54 -8.11 11.25
C ASP A 87 -8.79 -8.87 10.13
N TRP A 88 -8.29 -8.19 9.09
CA TRP A 88 -7.53 -8.84 8.01
C TRP A 88 -6.12 -9.27 8.45
N ILE A 89 -5.89 -10.57 8.35
CA ILE A 89 -4.59 -11.20 8.54
C ILE A 89 -4.03 -11.49 7.15
N ILE A 90 -3.30 -10.52 6.59
CA ILE A 90 -2.83 -10.59 5.21
C ILE A 90 -1.57 -11.44 5.13
N ASP A 91 -1.68 -12.61 4.50
CA ASP A 91 -0.56 -13.54 4.29
C ASP A 91 0.13 -13.27 2.94
N ARG A 92 -0.67 -12.98 1.90
CA ARG A 92 -0.22 -12.61 0.56
C ARG A 92 -1.00 -11.40 0.08
N PHE A 93 -0.31 -10.40 -0.45
CA PHE A 93 -0.92 -9.28 -1.17
C PHE A 93 -0.27 -9.14 -2.53
N GLU A 94 -1.01 -9.41 -3.60
CA GLU A 94 -0.50 -9.43 -4.97
C GLU A 94 -1.09 -8.27 -5.77
N MET A 95 -0.22 -7.55 -6.46
CA MET A 95 -0.53 -6.40 -7.29
C MET A 95 -0.07 -6.70 -8.70
N TYR A 96 -0.93 -6.44 -9.67
CA TYR A 96 -0.53 -6.53 -11.06
C TYR A 96 0.37 -5.36 -11.44
N ASN A 97 1.51 -5.65 -12.06
CA ASN A 97 2.48 -4.63 -12.45
C ASN A 97 3.02 -4.91 -13.85
N LYS A 98 2.11 -4.85 -14.85
CA LYS A 98 2.48 -4.75 -16.26
C LYS A 98 2.06 -3.41 -16.84
N ASP A 99 2.36 -3.20 -18.11
CA ASP A 99 2.17 -1.95 -18.83
C ASP A 99 0.71 -1.48 -18.85
N ASP A 100 -0.27 -2.34 -18.57
CA ASP A 100 -1.70 -2.03 -18.51
C ASP A 100 -2.28 -2.06 -17.09
N ALA A 101 -1.46 -1.99 -16.05
CA ALA A 101 -1.91 -2.15 -14.66
C ALA A 101 -2.97 -1.15 -14.21
N VAL A 102 -2.91 0.07 -14.73
CA VAL A 102 -3.90 1.12 -14.48
C VAL A 102 -4.86 1.34 -15.65
N GLY A 103 -4.73 0.60 -16.76
CA GLY A 103 -5.51 0.83 -17.98
C GLY A 103 -7.01 0.54 -17.81
N HIS A 104 -7.41 -0.09 -16.70
CA HIS A 104 -8.81 -0.22 -16.31
C HIS A 104 -9.34 0.99 -15.52
N SER A 105 -8.46 1.79 -14.94
CA SER A 105 -8.78 2.97 -14.14
C SER A 105 -8.52 4.29 -14.88
N THR A 106 -7.78 4.26 -16.00
CA THR A 106 -7.40 5.44 -16.79
C THR A 106 -7.39 5.14 -18.29
N ASP A 107 -7.44 6.16 -19.14
CA ASP A 107 -7.30 6.04 -20.61
C ASP A 107 -5.84 5.87 -21.06
N HIS A 108 -4.88 5.94 -20.13
CA HIS A 108 -3.44 5.87 -20.38
C HIS A 108 -2.87 4.66 -19.63
N PRO A 109 -2.69 3.50 -20.30
CA PRO A 109 -2.15 2.31 -19.63
C PRO A 109 -0.67 2.53 -19.26
N PHE A 110 -0.33 2.32 -17.99
CA PHE A 110 1.03 2.27 -17.48
C PHE A 110 1.16 1.25 -16.31
N PRO A 111 2.39 0.80 -15.98
CA PRO A 111 2.64 -0.03 -14.80
C PRO A 111 2.54 0.77 -13.49
N LEU A 112 2.26 0.09 -12.36
CA LEU A 112 2.19 0.72 -11.03
C LEU A 112 3.52 1.32 -10.58
N PHE A 113 4.63 0.75 -11.04
CA PHE A 113 5.97 1.20 -10.70
C PHE A 113 6.73 1.62 -11.95
N ASN A 114 7.86 2.30 -11.76
CA ASN A 114 8.76 2.78 -12.82
C ASN A 114 9.27 1.70 -13.80
N ARG A 115 9.01 0.42 -13.54
CA ARG A 115 9.21 -0.68 -14.48
C ARG A 115 8.17 -1.79 -14.29
N SER A 116 7.83 -2.43 -15.39
CA SER A 116 6.97 -3.63 -15.44
C SER A 116 7.72 -4.85 -14.90
N THR A 117 7.11 -5.55 -13.94
CA THR A 117 7.65 -6.76 -13.30
C THR A 117 6.71 -7.96 -13.41
N GLY A 118 5.60 -7.82 -14.16
CA GLY A 118 4.52 -8.82 -14.21
C GLY A 118 3.57 -8.67 -13.03
N ALA A 119 4.10 -8.88 -11.84
CA ALA A 119 3.42 -8.73 -10.56
C ALA A 119 4.39 -8.15 -9.52
N VAL A 120 3.82 -7.58 -8.47
CA VAL A 120 4.51 -7.27 -7.23
C VAL A 120 3.69 -7.90 -6.10
N THR A 121 4.31 -8.82 -5.36
CA THR A 121 3.65 -9.59 -4.32
C THR A 121 4.34 -9.40 -2.99
N LEU A 122 3.57 -9.07 -1.95
CA LEU A 122 3.99 -9.02 -0.56
C LEU A 122 3.67 -10.35 0.10
N TYR A 123 4.69 -11.04 0.62
CA TYR A 123 4.53 -12.27 1.38
C TYR A 123 4.86 -12.03 2.85
N ALA A 124 3.95 -12.36 3.76
CA ALA A 124 4.19 -12.20 5.19
C ALA A 124 5.37 -13.05 5.65
N THR A 125 6.33 -12.43 6.34
CA THR A 125 7.50 -13.10 6.93
C THR A 125 7.46 -13.14 8.46
N GLY A 126 6.40 -12.57 9.05
CA GLY A 126 6.16 -12.53 10.50
C GLY A 126 6.42 -11.16 11.10
N ASN A 127 5.90 -10.93 12.32
CA ASN A 127 6.00 -9.65 13.04
C ASN A 127 5.55 -8.43 12.22
N ASN A 128 4.54 -8.63 11.37
CA ASN A 128 4.02 -7.67 10.40
C ASN A 128 5.02 -7.18 9.32
N ASN A 129 6.08 -7.95 9.07
CA ASN A 129 6.98 -7.71 7.95
C ASN A 129 6.58 -8.57 6.75
N TYR A 130 6.95 -8.06 5.57
CA TYR A 130 6.63 -8.65 4.29
C TYR A 130 7.86 -8.60 3.38
N ASP A 131 8.12 -9.69 2.66
CA ASP A 131 9.02 -9.71 1.52
C ASP A 131 8.24 -9.24 0.28
N MET A 132 8.79 -8.28 -0.46
CA MET A 132 8.28 -7.87 -1.76
C MET A 132 8.99 -8.65 -2.86
N ARG A 133 8.23 -9.27 -3.76
CA ARG A 133 8.77 -10.11 -4.84
C ARG A 133 8.05 -9.89 -6.17
N ASP A 134 8.76 -10.15 -7.26
CA ASP A 134 8.17 -10.13 -8.61
C ASP A 134 7.49 -11.46 -9.00
N ILE A 135 6.97 -11.53 -10.23
CA ILE A 135 6.34 -12.75 -10.78
C ILE A 135 7.29 -13.95 -10.89
N ASN A 136 8.60 -13.71 -10.95
CA ASN A 136 9.65 -14.73 -10.99
C ASN A 136 10.20 -15.06 -9.61
N ASN A 137 9.57 -14.56 -8.54
CA ASN A 137 9.99 -14.70 -7.15
C ASN A 137 11.32 -14.00 -6.81
N THR A 138 11.78 -13.08 -7.66
CA THR A 138 12.94 -12.21 -7.41
C THR A 138 12.61 -11.28 -6.25
N PHE A 139 13.53 -11.13 -5.31
CA PHE A 139 13.37 -10.19 -4.20
C PHE A 139 13.50 -8.75 -4.70
N LEU A 140 12.54 -7.90 -4.32
CA LEU A 140 12.47 -6.48 -4.71
C LEU A 140 12.66 -5.53 -3.54
N GLY A 141 12.40 -5.99 -2.31
CA GLY A 141 12.42 -5.13 -1.13
C GLY A 141 11.64 -5.72 0.04
N THR A 142 11.41 -4.88 1.05
CA THR A 142 10.64 -5.25 2.24
C THR A 142 9.57 -4.23 2.53
N CYS A 143 8.43 -4.68 3.06
CA CYS A 143 7.43 -3.79 3.63
C CYS A 143 7.16 -4.14 5.09
N ASN A 144 6.79 -3.12 5.86
CA ASN A 144 6.21 -3.28 7.18
C ASN A 144 4.75 -2.82 7.15
N ARG A 145 3.89 -3.56 7.84
CA ARG A 145 2.50 -3.18 8.07
C ARG A 145 2.30 -2.96 9.57
N PRO A 146 1.75 -1.83 10.04
CA PRO A 146 1.39 -1.71 11.44
C PRO A 146 0.38 -2.80 11.84
N LYS A 147 0.49 -3.29 13.08
CA LYS A 147 -0.43 -4.33 13.61
C LYS A 147 -1.90 -3.90 13.55
N HIS A 148 -2.14 -2.60 13.71
CA HIS A 148 -3.47 -2.01 13.68
C HIS A 148 -3.60 -1.16 12.42
N PRO A 149 -4.70 -1.31 11.65
CA PRO A 149 -4.97 -0.43 10.53
C PRO A 149 -5.08 1.03 11.00
N GLN A 150 -4.79 1.96 10.10
CA GLN A 150 -4.95 3.38 10.35
C GLN A 150 -6.34 3.82 9.91
N GLU A 151 -6.96 4.67 10.73
CA GLU A 151 -8.20 5.34 10.37
C GLU A 151 -7.84 6.65 9.68
N MET A 152 -8.45 6.88 8.52
CA MET A 152 -8.34 8.15 7.82
C MET A 152 -9.73 8.72 7.58
N ASP A 153 -9.92 9.96 8.00
CA ASP A 153 -11.19 10.69 7.86
C ASP A 153 -11.03 11.80 6.81
N CYS A 154 -11.49 11.49 5.60
CA CYS A 154 -11.52 12.42 4.48
C CYS A 154 -12.96 12.65 4.01
N TRP A 155 -13.80 13.08 4.94
CA TRP A 155 -15.24 13.34 4.76
C TRP A 155 -15.62 14.18 3.53
N GLN A 156 -14.68 14.97 2.98
CA GLN A 156 -14.89 15.82 1.80
C GLN A 156 -14.75 15.07 0.46
N LEU A 157 -13.99 13.97 0.42
CA LEU A 157 -13.77 13.20 -0.80
C LEU A 157 -14.78 12.08 -0.96
N ILE A 158 -15.07 11.40 0.14
CA ILE A 158 -16.04 10.32 0.20
C ILE A 158 -16.65 10.47 1.58
N SER A 159 -17.98 10.52 1.70
CA SER A 159 -18.71 10.68 2.97
C SER A 159 -18.52 9.50 3.95
N ALA A 160 -17.41 8.78 3.90
CA ALA A 160 -17.04 7.63 4.72
C ALA A 160 -15.66 7.82 5.35
N THR A 161 -15.54 7.41 6.60
CA THR A 161 -14.24 7.08 7.22
C THR A 161 -13.72 5.78 6.60
N PHE A 162 -12.42 5.72 6.32
CA PHE A 162 -11.77 4.51 5.81
C PHE A 162 -10.86 3.90 6.87
N LEU A 163 -11.01 2.59 7.09
CA LEU A 163 -9.98 1.79 7.74
C LEU A 163 -9.03 1.30 6.65
N THR A 164 -7.78 1.71 6.75
CA THR A 164 -6.73 1.40 5.78
C THR A 164 -5.62 0.58 6.42
N HIS A 165 -5.23 -0.52 5.77
CA HIS A 165 -3.93 -1.11 6.03
C HIS A 165 -2.90 -0.35 5.21
N VAL A 166 -1.84 0.07 5.88
CA VAL A 166 -0.72 0.77 5.26
C VAL A 166 0.48 -0.16 5.27
N PHE A 167 1.05 -0.39 4.09
CA PHE A 167 2.36 -1.02 3.94
C PHE A 167 3.36 0.09 3.68
N THR A 168 4.41 0.12 4.48
CA THR A 168 5.53 1.06 4.39
C THR A 168 6.71 0.29 3.84
N CYS A 169 7.15 0.64 2.62
CA CYS A 169 8.03 -0.22 1.82
C CYS A 169 9.37 0.43 1.51
N THR A 170 10.43 -0.38 1.51
CA THR A 170 11.76 -0.05 0.97
C THR A 170 12.06 -1.02 -0.15
N SER A 171 12.37 -0.52 -1.35
CA SER A 171 12.39 -1.34 -2.56
C SER A 171 13.25 -0.73 -3.67
N ASP A 172 13.68 -1.57 -4.60
CA ASP A 172 14.32 -1.15 -5.86
C ASP A 172 13.31 -0.57 -6.88
N LEU A 173 12.02 -0.55 -6.54
CA LEU A 173 10.93 0.02 -7.31
C LEU A 173 10.55 1.40 -6.77
N VAL A 174 10.19 2.30 -7.68
CA VAL A 174 9.63 3.62 -7.37
C VAL A 174 8.21 3.65 -7.95
N PRO A 175 7.20 4.18 -7.23
CA PRO A 175 5.87 4.37 -7.81
C PRO A 175 5.94 5.13 -9.14
N ASN A 176 5.06 4.80 -10.07
CA ASN A 176 4.98 5.53 -11.32
C ASN A 176 4.40 6.94 -11.06
N ASP A 177 5.07 7.98 -11.57
CA ASP A 177 4.65 9.38 -11.40
C ASP A 177 3.23 9.63 -11.95
N ASP A 178 2.82 8.89 -12.98
CA ASP A 178 1.49 9.00 -13.60
C ASP A 178 0.36 8.41 -12.72
N LEU A 179 0.69 7.76 -11.59
CA LEU A 179 -0.32 7.37 -10.60
C LEU A 179 -0.99 8.58 -9.94
N TRP A 180 -0.35 9.74 -9.99
CA TRP A 180 -0.90 10.98 -9.50
C TRP A 180 -1.74 11.68 -10.58
N ILE A 181 -2.97 12.05 -10.23
CA ILE A 181 -3.90 12.77 -11.10
C ILE A 181 -3.84 14.25 -10.72
N SER A 182 -3.21 15.08 -11.55
CA SER A 182 -3.19 16.53 -11.33
C SER A 182 -4.54 17.19 -11.64
N ASP A 183 -4.87 18.23 -10.89
CA ASP A 183 -5.94 19.18 -11.20
C ASP A 183 -5.58 19.98 -12.48
N GLU A 184 -5.83 19.45 -13.68
CA GLU A 184 -5.88 20.28 -14.90
C GLU A 184 -7.25 20.95 -15.09
#